data_AF-M8BGJ4-F1
#
_entry.id   AF-M8BGJ4-F1
#
_cell.length_a   1.000
_cell.length_b   1.000
_cell.length_c   1.000
_cell.angle_alpha   90.00
_cell.angle_beta   90.00
_cell.angle_gamma   90.00
#
_symmetry.space_group_name_H-M   'P 1'
#
loop_
_entity.id
_entity.type
_entity.pdbx_description
1 polymer ?
#
loop_
_entity_poly.entity_id
_entity_poly.type
_entity_poly.pdbx_seq_one_letter_code
_entity_poly.pdbx_strand_id
1 'polypeptide(L)'
;MVYFVDQSTIGASKDSQLRAAKILAVVSDAYGPGEDDTRLRLFDFARRRMGERWRALRAAVAATGAFSLPEETTGYCNFTKQTVAGYPAFAWLRCEKDGVEDCAEFLRGHSIVARGREQFGGDARCVRVNMLDRDGCCRALCIRNVGRTFRCCRENTYKHN
;
A
#
# COMPACT_ATOMS: atom_id res chain seq x y z
N MET A 1 -6.23 -5.87 29.74
CA MET A 1 -6.85 -5.91 28.39
C MET A 1 -8.34 -6.22 28.43
N VAL A 2 -8.79 -7.38 28.92
CA VAL A 2 -10.23 -7.74 28.96
C VAL A 2 -11.07 -6.69 29.69
N TYR A 3 -10.64 -6.29 30.88
CA TYR A 3 -11.31 -5.23 31.66
C TYR A 3 -11.46 -3.90 30.89
N PHE A 4 -10.43 -3.49 30.13
CA PHE A 4 -10.47 -2.26 29.34
C PHE A 4 -11.48 -2.35 28.18
N VAL A 5 -11.54 -3.51 27.50
CA VAL A 5 -12.49 -3.72 26.39
C VAL A 5 -13.92 -3.73 26.89
N ASP A 6 -14.15 -4.32 28.06
CA ASP A 6 -15.46 -4.34 28.69
C ASP A 6 -15.92 -2.92 29.06
N GLN A 7 -15.05 -2.14 29.72
CA GLN A 7 -15.39 -0.79 30.15
C GLN A 7 -15.47 0.24 29.02
N SER A 8 -14.71 0.07 27.93
CA SER A 8 -14.66 1.05 26.84
C SER A 8 -15.75 0.83 25.78
N THR A 9 -15.96 -0.42 25.37
CA THR A 9 -16.82 -0.75 24.22
C THR A 9 -17.79 -1.90 24.48
N ILE A 10 -17.79 -2.46 25.69
CA ILE A 10 -18.61 -3.62 26.09
C ILE A 10 -18.41 -4.76 25.07
N GLY A 11 -17.15 -5.14 24.89
CA GLY A 11 -16.76 -6.15 23.91
C GLY A 11 -16.64 -5.59 22.49
N ALA A 12 -16.87 -6.46 21.50
CA ALA A 12 -16.81 -6.15 20.09
C ALA A 12 -18.08 -6.63 19.38
N SER A 13 -18.45 -5.97 18.27
CA SER A 13 -19.62 -6.32 17.48
C SER A 13 -19.63 -7.80 17.08
N LYS A 14 -20.74 -8.49 17.37
CA LYS A 14 -20.95 -9.89 16.99
C LYS A 14 -21.05 -10.07 15.48
N ASP A 15 -21.62 -9.10 14.77
CA ASP A 15 -21.66 -9.13 13.30
C ASP A 15 -20.25 -9.03 12.69
N SER A 16 -19.41 -8.13 13.21
CA SER A 16 -18.01 -8.03 12.79
C SER A 16 -17.24 -9.33 13.04
N GLN A 17 -17.46 -9.98 14.19
CA GLN A 17 -16.87 -11.28 14.51
C GLN A 17 -17.32 -12.37 13.52
N LEU A 18 -18.62 -12.46 13.24
CA LEU A 18 -19.18 -13.44 12.29
C LEU A 18 -18.65 -13.23 10.87
N ARG A 19 -18.60 -11.98 10.41
CA ARG A 19 -18.05 -11.64 9.08
C ARG A 19 -16.56 -11.96 9.00
N ALA A 20 -15.78 -11.59 10.01
CA ALA A 20 -14.35 -11.89 10.05
C ALA A 20 -14.09 -13.40 10.06
N ALA A 21 -14.85 -14.17 10.83
CA ALA A 21 -14.74 -15.63 10.89
C ALA A 21 -15.00 -16.27 9.51
N LYS A 22 -16.05 -15.84 8.80
CA LYS A 22 -16.36 -16.33 7.44
C LYS A 22 -15.26 -16.00 6.45
N ILE A 23 -14.72 -14.77 6.47
CA ILE A 23 -13.62 -14.38 5.57
C ILE A 23 -12.37 -15.21 5.85
N LEU A 24 -12.00 -15.36 7.12
CA LEU A 24 -10.82 -16.12 7.52
C LEU A 24 -10.96 -17.62 7.22
N ALA A 25 -12.18 -18.18 7.33
CA ALA A 25 -12.46 -19.55 6.91
C ALA A 25 -12.17 -19.74 5.43
N VAL A 26 -12.77 -18.92 4.55
CA VAL A 26 -12.53 -18.98 3.09
C VAL A 26 -11.04 -18.82 2.75
N VAL A 27 -10.34 -17.90 3.41
CA VAL A 27 -8.89 -17.71 3.20
C VAL A 27 -8.09 -18.93 3.63
N SER A 28 -8.48 -19.61 4.72
CA SER A 28 -7.76 -20.77 5.24
C SER A 28 -8.02 -22.03 4.42
N ASP A 29 -9.29 -22.24 4.04
CA ASP A 29 -9.72 -23.36 3.19
C ASP A 29 -9.02 -23.32 1.82
N ALA A 30 -8.74 -22.13 1.29
CA ALA A 30 -8.01 -21.94 0.04
C ALA A 30 -6.55 -22.48 0.04
N TYR A 31 -5.98 -22.75 1.23
CA TYR A 31 -4.66 -23.40 1.40
C TYR A 31 -4.76 -24.82 1.97
N GLY A 32 -5.98 -25.36 2.04
CA GLY A 32 -6.23 -26.72 2.49
C GLY A 32 -5.80 -27.78 1.45
N PRO A 33 -5.71 -29.05 1.86
CA PRO A 33 -5.37 -30.15 0.97
C PRO A 33 -6.47 -30.34 -0.10
N GLY A 34 -6.06 -30.43 -1.37
CA GLY A 34 -6.97 -30.68 -2.51
C GLY A 34 -7.49 -29.44 -3.22
N GLU A 35 -7.12 -28.23 -2.79
CA GLU A 35 -7.55 -26.98 -3.42
C GLU A 35 -6.52 -26.47 -4.44
N ASP A 36 -6.82 -26.65 -5.73
CA ASP A 36 -5.97 -26.21 -6.85
C ASP A 36 -6.31 -24.82 -7.39
N ASP A 37 -7.41 -24.19 -6.94
CA ASP A 37 -7.76 -22.85 -7.42
C ASP A 37 -6.89 -21.76 -6.77
N THR A 38 -5.77 -21.48 -7.42
CA THR A 38 -4.86 -20.38 -7.09
C THR A 38 -5.52 -19.00 -7.07
N ARG A 39 -6.73 -18.81 -7.64
CA ARG A 39 -7.46 -17.53 -7.57
C ARG A 39 -8.01 -17.21 -6.19
N LEU A 40 -8.26 -18.23 -5.36
CA LEU A 40 -8.76 -18.06 -3.99
C LEU A 40 -7.64 -17.81 -2.98
N ARG A 41 -6.38 -18.03 -3.38
CA ARG A 41 -5.19 -17.87 -2.53
C ARG A 41 -4.84 -16.39 -2.33
N LEU A 42 -5.40 -15.81 -1.26
CA LEU A 42 -5.28 -14.40 -0.93
C LEU A 42 -3.82 -13.89 -0.86
N PHE A 43 -2.92 -14.60 -0.18
CA PHE A 43 -1.51 -14.21 -0.04
C PHE A 43 -0.74 -14.26 -1.37
N ASP A 44 -1.03 -15.24 -2.24
CA ASP A 44 -0.43 -15.28 -3.58
C ASP A 44 -0.90 -14.11 -4.44
N PHE A 45 -2.21 -13.83 -4.42
CA PHE A 45 -2.79 -12.68 -5.07
C PHE A 45 -2.15 -11.36 -4.59
N ALA A 46 -2.10 -11.17 -3.26
CA ALA A 46 -1.56 -9.97 -2.63
C ALA A 46 -0.08 -9.79 -2.96
N ARG A 47 0.71 -10.87 -2.90
CA ARG A 47 2.15 -10.85 -3.25
C ARG A 47 2.38 -10.44 -4.69
N ARG A 48 1.64 -11.04 -5.64
CA ARG A 48 1.74 -10.68 -7.07
C ARG A 48 1.41 -9.21 -7.29
N ARG A 49 0.29 -8.74 -6.74
CA ARG A 49 -0.17 -7.35 -6.87
C ARG A 49 0.80 -6.36 -6.25
N MET A 50 1.31 -6.64 -5.05
CA MET A 50 2.29 -5.79 -4.40
C MET A 50 3.61 -5.77 -5.18
N GLY A 51 4.07 -6.90 -5.72
CA GLY A 51 5.26 -6.95 -6.57
C GLY A 51 5.12 -6.11 -7.85
N GLU A 52 3.96 -6.13 -8.50
CA GLU A 52 3.68 -5.27 -9.67
C GLU A 52 3.71 -3.78 -9.30
N ARG A 53 3.08 -3.40 -8.19
CA ARG A 53 3.04 -2.01 -7.71
C ARG A 53 4.43 -1.50 -7.34
N TRP A 54 5.23 -2.30 -6.65
CA TRP A 54 6.60 -1.95 -6.28
C TRP A 54 7.54 -1.86 -7.48
N ARG A 55 7.40 -2.76 -8.47
CA ARG A 55 8.15 -2.66 -9.74
C ARG A 55 7.83 -1.36 -10.48
N ALA A 56 6.54 -1.00 -10.59
CA ALA A 56 6.12 0.24 -11.23
C ALA A 56 6.64 1.48 -10.49
N LEU A 57 6.57 1.49 -9.16
CA LEU A 57 7.07 2.59 -8.34
C LEU A 57 8.58 2.78 -8.50
N ARG A 58 9.37 1.70 -8.42
CA ARG A 58 10.82 1.78 -8.58
C ARG A 58 11.23 2.23 -9.98
N ALA A 59 10.54 1.77 -11.02
CA ALA A 59 10.77 2.26 -12.38
C ALA A 59 10.49 3.78 -12.49
N ALA A 60 9.41 4.26 -11.87
CA ALA A 60 9.07 5.69 -11.87
C ALA A 60 10.09 6.54 -11.07
N VAL A 61 10.55 6.04 -9.92
CA VAL A 61 11.57 6.70 -9.10
C VAL A 61 12.92 6.73 -9.83
N ALA A 62 13.35 5.62 -10.42
CA ALA A 62 14.59 5.54 -11.19
C ALA A 62 14.58 6.46 -12.42
N ALA A 63 13.43 6.62 -13.08
CA ALA A 63 13.29 7.51 -14.23
C ALA A 63 13.34 9.01 -13.87
N THR A 64 12.91 9.37 -12.65
CA THR A 64 12.87 10.78 -12.20
C THR A 64 14.16 11.21 -11.51
N GLY A 65 14.84 10.31 -10.80
CA GLY A 65 16.06 10.62 -10.03
C GLY A 65 15.85 11.66 -8.91
N ALA A 66 14.62 12.09 -8.65
CA ALA A 66 14.29 13.14 -7.69
C ALA A 66 13.95 12.59 -6.29
N PHE A 67 13.77 11.27 -6.18
CA PHE A 67 13.38 10.58 -4.97
C PHE A 67 14.30 9.40 -4.71
N SER A 68 14.56 9.10 -3.44
CA SER A 68 15.17 7.85 -3.01
C SER A 68 14.16 6.97 -2.28
N LEU A 69 14.31 5.66 -2.48
CA LEU A 69 13.56 4.60 -1.83
C LEU A 69 14.51 3.77 -0.96
N PRO A 70 14.01 3.15 0.13
CA PRO A 70 14.75 2.14 0.86
C PRO A 70 15.19 1.00 -0.06
N GLU A 71 16.34 0.41 0.26
CA GLU A 71 16.83 -0.76 -0.46
C GLU A 71 15.85 -1.93 -0.38
N GLU A 72 15.85 -2.74 -1.45
CA GLU A 72 15.06 -3.97 -1.47
C GLU A 72 15.64 -4.97 -0.48
N THR A 73 14.86 -5.32 0.53
CA THR A 73 15.19 -6.43 1.42
C THR A 73 14.70 -7.73 0.80
N THR A 74 15.59 -8.73 0.72
CA THR A 74 15.23 -10.09 0.31
C THR A 74 15.35 -11.04 1.49
N GLY A 75 14.49 -12.05 1.55
CA GLY A 75 14.48 -13.01 2.66
C GLY A 75 13.80 -14.31 2.29
N TYR A 76 14.17 -15.37 3.01
CA TYR A 76 13.55 -16.69 2.83
C TYR A 76 12.18 -16.74 3.52
N CYS A 77 11.14 -17.09 2.76
CA CYS A 77 9.78 -17.19 3.25
C CYS A 77 9.40 -18.64 3.54
N ASN A 78 9.20 -18.98 4.82
CA ASN A 78 8.79 -20.34 5.22
C ASN A 78 7.41 -20.76 4.72
N PHE A 79 6.52 -19.80 4.43
CA PHE A 79 5.18 -20.06 3.90
C PHE A 79 5.23 -20.49 2.43
N THR A 80 5.96 -19.76 1.60
CA THR A 80 6.06 -20.05 0.15
C THR A 80 7.25 -20.92 -0.23
N LYS A 81 8.13 -21.25 0.73
CA LYS A 81 9.37 -22.04 0.56
C LYS A 81 10.30 -21.48 -0.52
N GLN A 82 10.34 -20.16 -0.65
CA GLN A 82 11.11 -19.44 -1.66
C GLN A 82 11.76 -18.20 -1.05
N THR A 83 12.87 -17.77 -1.64
CA THR A 83 13.45 -16.44 -1.37
C THR A 83 12.60 -15.40 -2.09
N VAL A 84 12.10 -14.42 -1.33
CA VAL A 84 11.20 -13.39 -1.83
C VAL A 84 11.71 -11.99 -1.47
N ALA A 85 11.44 -11.03 -2.35
CA ALA A 85 11.63 -9.61 -2.06
C ALA A 85 10.51 -9.08 -1.15
N GLY A 86 10.87 -8.14 -0.26
CA GLY A 86 9.97 -7.43 0.61
C GLY A 86 9.17 -6.37 -0.15
N TYR A 87 7.84 -6.48 -0.11
CA TYR A 87 6.93 -5.50 -0.69
C TYR A 87 6.06 -4.87 0.41
N PRO A 88 6.57 -3.86 1.15
CA PRO A 88 5.83 -3.28 2.24
C PRO A 88 4.55 -2.56 1.78
N ALA A 89 3.55 -2.52 2.64
CA ALA A 89 2.27 -1.83 2.39
C ALA A 89 2.42 -0.31 2.21
N PHE A 90 3.52 0.24 2.72
CA PHE A 90 3.83 1.65 2.63
C PHE A 90 5.20 1.85 2.00
N ALA A 91 5.28 2.79 1.06
CA ALA A 91 6.55 3.25 0.51
C ALA A 91 6.99 4.49 1.29
N TRP A 92 8.20 4.42 1.84
CA TRP A 92 8.89 5.59 2.39
C TRP A 92 9.69 6.22 1.27
N LEU A 93 9.30 7.41 0.86
CA LEU A 93 10.00 8.18 -0.16
C LEU A 93 10.75 9.31 0.52
N ARG A 94 12.01 9.52 0.12
CA ARG A 94 12.77 10.71 0.49
C ARG A 94 12.96 11.58 -0.73
N CYS A 95 12.66 12.88 -0.67
CA CYS A 95 13.03 13.78 -1.77
C CYS A 95 14.45 14.26 -1.60
N GLU A 96 15.23 14.19 -2.68
CA GLU A 96 16.63 14.64 -2.71
C GLU A 96 16.81 15.93 -3.52
N LYS A 97 15.73 16.45 -4.12
CA LYS A 97 15.79 17.66 -4.95
C LYS A 97 16.08 18.91 -4.11
N ASP A 98 17.14 19.63 -4.48
CA ASP A 98 17.46 20.94 -3.91
C ASP A 98 16.30 21.93 -4.13
N GLY A 99 15.77 22.48 -3.04
CA GLY A 99 14.67 23.44 -3.04
C GLY A 99 13.29 22.91 -2.64
N VAL A 100 13.14 21.61 -2.32
CA VAL A 100 11.89 21.06 -1.77
C VAL A 100 12.02 20.91 -0.25
N GLU A 101 11.47 21.88 0.49
CA GLU A 101 11.44 21.83 1.97
C GLU A 101 10.31 20.94 2.52
N ASP A 102 9.20 20.79 1.77
CA ASP A 102 8.08 19.89 2.11
C ASP A 102 7.71 18.95 0.95
N CYS A 103 8.13 17.69 1.07
CA CYS A 103 7.79 16.61 0.15
C CYS A 103 6.29 16.29 0.11
N ALA A 104 5.58 16.46 1.23
CA ALA A 104 4.16 16.13 1.31
C ALA A 104 3.32 17.17 0.58
N GLU A 105 3.70 18.45 0.65
CA GLU A 105 3.05 19.51 -0.13
C GLU A 105 3.30 19.33 -1.64
N PHE A 106 4.54 19.00 -2.02
CA PHE A 106 4.87 18.70 -3.42
C PHE A 106 4.01 17.55 -3.97
N LEU A 107 3.89 16.44 -3.23
CA LEU A 107 3.07 15.31 -3.64
C LEU A 107 1.57 15.64 -3.63
N ARG A 108 1.10 16.48 -2.70
CA ARG A 108 -0.28 16.96 -2.66
C ARG A 108 -0.65 17.76 -3.91
N GLY A 109 0.28 18.57 -4.42
CA GLY A 109 0.13 19.28 -5.71
C GLY A 109 -0.11 18.34 -6.90
N HIS A 110 0.32 17.09 -6.80
CA HIS A 110 0.13 16.05 -7.81
C HIS A 110 -1.03 15.08 -7.51
N SER A 111 -1.91 15.44 -6.55
CA SER A 111 -3.04 14.63 -6.06
C SER A 111 -2.64 13.34 -5.36
N ILE A 112 -1.41 13.26 -4.84
CA ILE A 112 -0.93 12.12 -4.06
C ILE A 112 -1.06 12.49 -2.58
N VAL A 113 -1.94 11.80 -1.87
CA VAL A 113 -2.10 11.99 -0.42
C VAL A 113 -0.97 11.22 0.29
N ALA A 114 0.17 11.89 0.46
CA ALA A 114 1.25 11.41 1.30
C ALA A 114 1.09 11.95 2.72
N ARG A 115 1.37 11.13 3.74
CA ARG A 115 1.40 11.62 5.13
C ARG A 115 2.80 12.13 5.42
N GLY A 116 2.90 13.44 5.68
CA GLY A 116 4.15 14.15 5.97
C GLY A 116 4.35 14.48 7.46
N ARG A 117 5.65 14.59 7.79
CA ARG A 117 6.33 15.32 8.87
C ARG A 117 5.91 15.15 10.34
N GLU A 118 4.67 15.34 10.75
CA GLU A 118 4.37 15.51 12.19
C GLU A 118 3.97 14.23 12.93
N GLN A 119 3.49 13.20 12.23
CA GLN A 119 2.91 12.01 12.87
C GLN A 119 3.94 10.91 13.19
N PHE A 120 5.17 11.01 12.67
CA PHE A 120 6.14 9.91 12.71
C PHE A 120 7.54 10.31 13.24
N GLY A 121 7.74 11.57 13.64
CA GLY A 121 9.01 12.04 14.21
C GLY A 121 10.22 11.94 13.26
N GLY A 122 9.98 11.86 11.94
CA GLY A 122 11.01 11.70 10.92
C GLY A 122 11.44 13.02 10.26
N ASP A 123 12.47 12.95 9.41
CA ASP A 123 12.95 14.07 8.61
C ASP A 123 11.82 14.62 7.71
N ALA A 124 11.80 15.95 7.53
CA ALA A 124 10.85 16.70 6.67
C ALA A 124 10.75 16.15 5.26
N ARG A 125 11.88 15.60 4.80
CA ARG A 125 12.06 15.09 3.45
C ARG A 125 11.51 13.69 3.26
N CYS A 126 11.07 13.03 4.33
CA CYS A 126 10.55 11.67 4.29
C CYS A 126 9.01 11.67 4.33
N VAL A 127 8.40 10.99 3.36
CA VAL A 127 6.95 10.88 3.24
C VAL A 127 6.52 9.44 3.06
N ARG A 128 5.37 9.10 3.65
CA ARG A 128 4.80 7.76 3.56
C ARG A 128 3.65 7.74 2.55
N VAL A 129 3.78 6.90 1.53
CA VAL A 129 2.77 6.67 0.50
C VAL A 129 2.12 5.30 0.69
N ASN A 130 0.80 5.25 0.58
CA ASN A 130 0.02 4.02 0.70
C ASN A 130 0.05 3.21 -0.60
N MET A 131 0.60 2.00 -0.53
CA MET A 131 0.69 1.08 -1.67
C MET A 131 -0.50 0.11 -1.74
N LEU A 132 -1.46 0.19 -0.82
CA LEU A 132 -2.65 -0.66 -0.76
C LEU A 132 -3.90 -0.03 -1.38
N ASP A 133 -3.84 1.23 -1.81
CA ASP A 133 -4.99 1.93 -2.39
C ASP A 133 -5.43 1.32 -3.73
N ARG A 134 -6.57 1.76 -4.28
CA ARG A 134 -7.10 1.30 -5.57
C ARG A 134 -6.11 1.58 -6.71
N ASP A 135 -6.15 0.73 -7.74
CA ASP A 135 -5.23 0.80 -8.88
C ASP A 135 -5.22 2.18 -9.54
N GLY A 136 -6.35 2.92 -9.57
CA GLY A 136 -6.40 4.29 -10.09
C GLY A 136 -5.50 5.28 -9.34
N CYS A 137 -5.41 5.16 -8.01
CA CYS A 137 -4.58 6.02 -7.17
C CYS A 137 -3.09 5.64 -7.29
N CYS A 138 -2.79 4.33 -7.29
CA CYS A 138 -1.42 3.82 -7.49
C CYS A 138 -0.88 4.11 -8.90
N ARG A 139 -1.75 4.06 -9.93
CA ARG A 139 -1.38 4.37 -11.31
C ARG A 139 -1.13 5.87 -11.51
N ALA A 140 -1.91 6.73 -10.85
CA ALA A 140 -1.66 8.18 -10.86
C ALA A 140 -0.28 8.53 -10.26
N LEU A 141 0.16 7.82 -9.22
CA LEU A 141 1.49 7.96 -8.62
C LEU A 141 2.62 7.62 -9.62
N CYS A 142 2.46 6.53 -10.38
CA CYS A 142 3.50 6.02 -11.28
C CYS A 142 3.53 6.74 -12.64
N ILE A 143 2.37 7.06 -13.24
CA ILE A 143 2.31 7.63 -14.60
C ILE A 143 2.61 9.14 -14.60
N ARG A 144 2.14 9.90 -13.61
CA ARG A 144 2.29 11.36 -13.61
C ARG A 144 3.72 11.84 -13.38
N ASN A 145 4.60 10.97 -12.88
CA ASN A 145 6.01 11.28 -12.62
C ASN A 145 6.94 10.93 -13.79
N VAL A 146 6.54 10.07 -14.73
CA VAL A 146 7.43 9.54 -15.79
C VAL A 146 7.43 10.38 -17.08
N GLY A 147 6.50 11.31 -17.25
CA GLY A 147 6.46 12.15 -18.45
C GLY A 147 5.63 13.40 -18.24
N ARG A 148 6.16 14.54 -18.65
CA ARG A 148 5.50 15.84 -18.59
C ARG A 148 4.07 15.81 -19.16
N THR A 149 3.30 16.82 -18.77
CA THR A 149 1.96 17.25 -19.21
C THR A 149 0.75 16.60 -18.53
N PHE A 150 0.22 17.37 -17.58
CA PHE A 150 -1.09 17.32 -16.96
C PHE A 150 -2.21 16.87 -17.91
N ARG A 151 -2.96 15.84 -17.48
CA ARG A 151 -4.42 15.84 -17.66
C ARG A 151 -5.08 15.28 -16.41
N CYS A 152 -5.97 16.11 -15.88
CA CYS A 152 -6.76 15.92 -14.67
C CYS A 152 -7.59 14.63 -14.76
N CYS A 153 -7.55 13.77 -13.74
CA CYS A 153 -8.67 12.86 -13.47
C CYS A 153 -9.37 13.40 -12.23
N ARG A 154 -10.10 14.49 -12.43
CA ARG A 154 -11.24 14.84 -11.59
C ARG A 154 -12.44 14.33 -12.35
N GLU A 155 -12.93 13.15 -12.01
CA GLU A 155 -14.27 12.74 -12.42
C GLU A 155 -14.92 11.98 -11.27
N ASN A 156 -15.66 12.77 -10.49
CA ASN A 156 -16.82 12.31 -9.74
C ASN A 156 -17.64 11.38 -10.64
N THR A 157 -17.92 10.17 -10.17
CA THR A 157 -19.24 9.56 -10.35
C THR A 157 -19.53 8.65 -9.15
N TYR A 158 -19.96 9.29 -8.05
CA TYR A 158 -21.16 8.79 -7.40
C TYR A 158 -22.28 8.85 -8.45
N LYS A 159 -22.77 7.71 -8.91
CA LYS A 159 -24.13 7.58 -9.42
C LYS A 159 -24.82 6.53 -8.56
N HIS A 160 -25.73 7.01 -7.72
CA HIS A 160 -26.86 6.24 -7.26
C HIS A 160 -27.59 5.67 -8.47
N ASN A 161 -27.91 4.37 -8.40
CA ASN A 161 -29.19 3.81 -8.81
C ASN A 161 -29.52 2.73 -7.80
#